data_AF-A0A2D4NKV6-F1
#
_entry.id   AF-A0A2D4NKV6-F1
#
_cell.length_a   1.000
_cell.length_b   1.000
_cell.length_c   1.000
_cell.angle_alpha   90.00
_cell.angle_beta   90.00
_cell.angle_gamma   90.00
#
_symmetry.space_group_name_H-M   'P 1'
#
loop_
_entity.id
_entity.type
_entity.pdbx_description
1 polymer ?
#
loop_
_entity_poly.entity_id
_entity_poly.type
_entity_poly.pdbx_seq_one_letter_code
_entity_poly.pdbx_strand_id
1 'polypeptide(L)'
;MCIRHADYINDDQKVHSLLTSTINGVKKVLKKHNEDFEMTSFWLSNTCRLLHCLKQYSGDTGFMTQNTPKQNEHCLKNFDLTEYRQVLSDLSIQIYQQLIKIAEGVLQPMIVTAVLENESIQGLSGVKPMGYRKRSSSRGDSENTYSLEAIIRQLNTFLNIMYDQGLDPEIIQQAIKQLFYMINAVALNNLLLRKDVCSWSTGMQMRFNISQLEEWLRGKNLHPSGAAKTLEPLIHAAQLLQLKKKTHEDAEA
;
A
#
# COMPACT_ATOMS: atom_id res chain seq x y z
N MET A 1 -22.62 -13.27 -14.67
CA MET A 1 -24.01 -13.64 -15.08
C MET A 1 -24.29 -13.39 -16.55
N CYS A 2 -24.13 -12.17 -17.08
CA CYS A 2 -24.35 -11.89 -18.51
C CYS A 2 -23.50 -12.76 -19.44
N ILE A 3 -22.21 -12.96 -19.11
CA ILE A 3 -21.31 -13.87 -19.85
C ILE A 3 -21.87 -15.30 -19.87
N ARG A 4 -22.37 -15.80 -18.73
CA ARG A 4 -22.97 -17.14 -18.62
C ARG A 4 -24.22 -17.29 -19.49
N HIS A 5 -25.03 -16.24 -19.65
CA HIS A 5 -26.17 -16.28 -20.56
C HIS A 5 -25.72 -16.33 -22.03
N ALA A 6 -24.72 -15.51 -22.40
CA ALA A 6 -24.17 -15.52 -23.75
C ALA A 6 -23.52 -16.87 -24.10
N ASP A 7 -22.80 -17.46 -23.14
CA ASP A 7 -22.30 -18.84 -23.21
C ASP A 7 -23.45 -19.82 -23.38
N TYR A 8 -24.51 -19.76 -22.56
CA TYR A 8 -25.65 -20.69 -22.63
C TYR A 8 -26.36 -20.71 -24.00
N ILE A 9 -26.52 -19.55 -24.66
CA ILE A 9 -27.11 -19.47 -26.00
C ILE A 9 -26.10 -19.75 -27.14
N ASN A 10 -24.86 -20.10 -26.78
CA ASN A 10 -23.75 -20.40 -27.70
C ASN A 10 -23.43 -19.24 -28.67
N ASP A 11 -23.46 -18.00 -28.17
CA ASP A 11 -23.21 -16.78 -28.94
C ASP A 11 -21.81 -16.22 -28.63
N ASP A 12 -20.81 -16.70 -29.36
CA ASP A 12 -19.39 -16.32 -29.22
C ASP A 12 -19.19 -14.81 -29.44
N GLN A 13 -19.84 -14.24 -30.47
CA GLN A 13 -19.72 -12.81 -30.79
C GLN A 13 -20.20 -11.94 -29.62
N LYS A 14 -21.27 -12.34 -28.96
CA LYS A 14 -21.79 -11.63 -27.79
C LYS A 14 -20.88 -11.79 -26.56
N VAL A 15 -20.27 -12.95 -26.36
CA VAL A 15 -19.25 -13.13 -25.30
C VAL A 15 -18.06 -12.21 -25.54
N HIS A 16 -17.49 -12.24 -26.74
CA HIS A 16 -16.36 -11.40 -27.14
C HIS A 16 -16.67 -9.91 -26.99
N SER A 17 -17.82 -9.46 -27.53
CA SER A 17 -18.25 -8.06 -27.47
C SER A 17 -18.46 -7.58 -26.03
N LEU A 18 -19.08 -8.40 -25.18
CA LEU A 18 -19.34 -8.06 -23.78
C LEU A 18 -18.05 -7.92 -22.97
N LEU A 19 -17.13 -8.88 -23.09
CA LEU A 19 -15.84 -8.85 -22.39
C LEU A 19 -15.00 -7.66 -22.85
N THR A 20 -14.88 -7.45 -24.16
CA THR A 20 -14.14 -6.33 -24.74
C THR A 20 -14.71 -4.99 -24.29
N SER A 21 -16.04 -4.83 -24.32
CA SER A 21 -16.72 -3.61 -23.87
C SER A 21 -16.53 -3.37 -22.37
N THR A 22 -16.55 -4.43 -21.56
CA THR A 22 -16.30 -4.35 -20.12
C THR A 22 -14.88 -3.85 -19.86
N ILE A 23 -13.87 -4.50 -20.44
CA ILE A 23 -12.45 -4.15 -20.27
C ILE A 23 -12.19 -2.69 -20.70
N ASN A 24 -12.72 -2.29 -21.86
CA ASN A 24 -12.56 -0.92 -22.35
C ASN A 24 -13.32 0.09 -21.48
N GLY A 25 -14.47 -0.28 -20.94
CA GLY A 25 -15.22 0.51 -19.98
C GLY A 25 -14.42 0.79 -18.71
N VAL A 26 -13.83 -0.26 -18.10
CA VAL A 26 -12.98 -0.13 -16.90
C VAL A 26 -11.79 0.80 -17.19
N LYS A 27 -11.06 0.55 -18.29
CA LYS A 27 -9.92 1.38 -18.70
C LYS A 27 -10.32 2.86 -18.90
N LYS A 28 -11.49 3.11 -19.50
CA LYS A 28 -11.99 4.47 -19.73
C LYS A 28 -12.31 5.18 -18.42
N VAL A 29 -12.95 4.51 -17.46
CA VAL A 29 -13.27 5.11 -16.15
C VAL A 29 -12.00 5.43 -15.37
N LEU A 30 -11.05 4.50 -15.32
CA LEU A 30 -9.77 4.71 -14.62
C LEU A 30 -8.89 5.78 -15.25
N LYS A 31 -8.96 5.96 -16.57
CA LYS A 31 -8.31 7.08 -17.25
C LYS A 31 -8.93 8.43 -16.87
N LYS A 32 -10.26 8.47 -16.67
CA LYS A 32 -11.00 9.69 -16.32
C LYS A 32 -10.81 10.08 -14.86
N HIS A 33 -10.74 9.10 -13.97
CA HIS A 33 -10.62 9.28 -12.52
C HIS A 33 -9.24 8.81 -12.04
N ASN A 34 -8.18 9.30 -12.69
CA ASN A 34 -6.85 8.71 -12.59
C ASN A 34 -6.12 8.97 -11.26
N GLU A 35 -6.58 9.94 -10.48
CA GLU A 35 -6.06 10.32 -9.15
C GLU A 35 -6.99 9.91 -8.00
N ASP A 36 -8.12 9.27 -8.32
CA ASP A 36 -9.13 8.89 -7.33
C ASP A 36 -8.83 7.49 -6.76
N PHE A 37 -8.37 7.46 -5.51
CA PHE A 37 -8.05 6.21 -4.81
C PHE A 37 -9.28 5.31 -4.63
N GLU A 38 -10.43 5.89 -4.27
CA GLU A 38 -11.65 5.15 -4.00
C GLU A 38 -12.19 4.50 -5.28
N MET A 39 -12.22 5.25 -6.38
CA MET A 39 -12.62 4.73 -7.69
C MET A 39 -11.65 3.65 -8.19
N THR A 40 -10.35 3.84 -7.99
CA THR A 40 -9.33 2.87 -8.42
C THR A 40 -9.42 1.58 -7.61
N SER A 41 -9.58 1.66 -6.29
CA SER A 41 -9.79 0.51 -5.42
C SER A 41 -11.08 -0.25 -5.78
N PHE A 42 -12.15 0.47 -6.10
CA PHE A 42 -13.43 -0.12 -6.48
C PHE A 42 -13.29 -0.96 -7.75
N TRP A 43 -12.64 -0.42 -8.79
CA TRP A 43 -12.43 -1.14 -10.04
C TRP A 43 -11.40 -2.26 -9.91
N LEU A 44 -10.41 -2.15 -9.03
CA LEU A 44 -9.50 -3.26 -8.73
C LEU A 44 -10.27 -4.43 -8.12
N SER A 45 -11.07 -4.18 -7.09
CA SER A 45 -11.89 -5.20 -6.43
C SER A 45 -12.82 -5.89 -7.42
N ASN A 46 -13.56 -5.11 -8.23
CA ASN A 46 -14.51 -5.67 -9.20
C ASN A 46 -13.82 -6.42 -10.35
N THR A 47 -12.64 -5.97 -10.81
CA THR A 47 -11.87 -6.66 -11.86
C THR A 47 -11.32 -7.99 -11.35
N CYS A 48 -10.76 -8.01 -10.13
CA CYS A 48 -10.33 -9.24 -9.46
C CYS A 48 -11.51 -10.19 -9.22
N ARG A 49 -12.65 -9.68 -8.75
CA ARG A 49 -13.86 -10.49 -8.55
C ARG A 49 -14.38 -11.10 -9.86
N LEU A 50 -14.38 -10.34 -10.95
CA LEU A 50 -14.75 -10.86 -12.27
C LEU A 50 -13.78 -11.96 -12.72
N LEU A 51 -12.47 -11.76 -12.55
CA LEU A 51 -11.45 -12.78 -12.84
C LEU A 51 -11.66 -14.04 -11.98
N HIS A 52 -11.94 -13.88 -10.68
CA HIS A 52 -12.26 -15.00 -9.79
C HIS A 52 -13.50 -15.75 -10.23
N CYS A 53 -14.57 -15.05 -10.64
CA CYS A 53 -15.75 -15.71 -11.20
C CYS A 53 -15.44 -16.48 -12.50
N LEU A 54 -14.62 -15.92 -13.39
CA LEU A 54 -14.22 -16.62 -14.63
C LEU A 54 -13.36 -17.85 -14.36
N LYS A 55 -12.60 -17.89 -13.26
CA LYS A 55 -11.87 -19.08 -12.80
C LYS A 55 -12.83 -20.08 -12.13
N GLN A 56 -13.57 -19.63 -11.13
CA GLN A 56 -14.46 -20.47 -10.32
C GLN A 56 -15.53 -21.20 -11.13
N TYR A 57 -16.04 -20.55 -12.19
CA TYR A 57 -17.08 -21.08 -13.06
C TYR A 57 -16.54 -21.49 -14.44
N SER A 58 -15.24 -21.74 -14.59
CA SER A 58 -14.66 -22.19 -15.88
C SER A 58 -15.01 -23.64 -16.23
N GLY A 59 -15.38 -24.47 -15.25
CA GLY A 59 -15.49 -25.93 -15.41
C GLY A 59 -14.17 -26.68 -15.16
N ASP A 60 -13.08 -25.97 -14.84
CA ASP A 60 -11.80 -26.56 -14.45
C ASP A 60 -11.86 -27.06 -12.99
N THR A 61 -11.56 -28.35 -12.81
CA THR A 61 -11.60 -29.01 -11.49
C THR A 61 -10.65 -28.37 -10.47
N GLY A 62 -9.57 -27.74 -10.92
CA GLY A 62 -8.63 -27.02 -10.05
C GLY A 62 -9.26 -25.80 -9.36
N PHE A 63 -10.22 -25.13 -10.02
CA PHE A 63 -10.91 -23.96 -9.47
C PHE A 63 -12.25 -24.28 -8.80
N MET A 64 -12.71 -25.53 -8.90
CA MET A 64 -13.98 -26.00 -8.34
C MET A 64 -13.85 -26.64 -6.95
N THR A 65 -12.64 -26.68 -6.39
CA THR A 65 -12.33 -27.37 -5.12
C THR A 65 -13.14 -26.88 -3.91
N GLN A 66 -13.57 -25.62 -3.92
CA GLN A 66 -14.38 -25.01 -2.86
C GLN A 66 -15.84 -24.74 -3.28
N ASN A 67 -16.24 -25.20 -4.47
CA ASN A 67 -17.60 -24.98 -4.95
C ASN A 67 -18.59 -25.96 -4.31
N THR A 68 -19.77 -25.46 -3.99
CA THR A 68 -20.95 -26.27 -3.70
C THR A 68 -21.45 -26.99 -4.96
N PRO A 69 -22.22 -28.09 -4.83
CA PRO A 69 -22.84 -28.76 -5.98
C PRO A 69 -23.64 -27.80 -6.86
N LYS A 70 -24.37 -26.86 -6.24
CA LYS A 70 -25.16 -25.86 -6.98
C LYS A 70 -24.30 -24.85 -7.73
N GLN A 71 -23.14 -24.47 -7.19
CA GLN A 71 -22.20 -23.60 -7.91
C GLN A 71 -21.59 -24.30 -9.12
N ASN A 72 -21.34 -25.62 -9.04
CA ASN A 72 -20.81 -26.40 -10.17
C ASN A 72 -21.80 -26.48 -11.34
N GLU A 73 -23.11 -26.47 -11.09
CA GLU A 73 -24.13 -26.38 -12.14
C GLU A 73 -24.08 -25.06 -12.94
N HIS A 74 -23.42 -24.03 -12.40
CA HIS A 74 -23.34 -22.70 -12.99
C HIS A 74 -22.07 -22.46 -13.83
N CYS A 75 -21.22 -23.47 -14.01
CA CYS A 75 -20.05 -23.37 -14.87
C CYS A 75 -20.43 -23.08 -16.34
N LEU A 76 -19.52 -22.39 -17.03
CA LEU A 76 -19.57 -22.21 -18.48
C LEU A 76 -19.51 -23.59 -19.17
N LYS A 77 -20.20 -23.71 -20.30
CA LYS A 77 -20.36 -24.99 -21.00
C LYS A 77 -19.75 -25.00 -22.39
N ASN A 78 -19.74 -23.85 -23.07
CA ASN A 78 -19.47 -23.79 -24.50
C ASN A 78 -18.12 -23.15 -24.81
N PHE A 79 -17.70 -22.13 -24.05
CA PHE A 79 -16.49 -21.37 -24.36
C PHE A 79 -15.42 -21.45 -23.27
N ASP A 80 -14.16 -21.69 -23.67
CA ASP A 80 -13.02 -21.46 -22.81
C ASP A 80 -12.55 -20.01 -22.90
N LEU A 81 -12.52 -19.33 -21.75
CA LEU A 81 -12.16 -17.92 -21.64
C LEU A 81 -10.75 -17.70 -21.08
N THR A 82 -9.84 -18.68 -21.21
CA THR A 82 -8.45 -18.60 -20.72
C THR A 82 -7.75 -17.32 -21.13
N GLU A 83 -7.82 -16.93 -22.40
CA GLU A 83 -7.17 -15.71 -22.92
C GLU A 83 -7.74 -14.45 -22.26
N TYR A 84 -9.06 -14.37 -22.08
CA TYR A 84 -9.70 -13.26 -21.38
C TYR A 84 -9.34 -13.21 -19.89
N ARG A 85 -9.12 -14.37 -19.25
CA ARG A 85 -8.62 -14.41 -17.86
C ARG A 85 -7.22 -13.79 -17.77
N GLN A 86 -6.35 -14.04 -18.76
CA GLN A 86 -5.03 -13.40 -18.81
C GLN A 86 -5.16 -11.88 -18.99
N VAL A 87 -5.99 -11.42 -19.94
CA VAL A 87 -6.20 -9.98 -20.19
C VAL A 87 -6.75 -9.27 -18.95
N LEU A 88 -7.68 -9.88 -18.22
CA LEU A 88 -8.20 -9.34 -16.96
C LEU A 88 -7.15 -9.35 -15.84
N SER A 89 -6.29 -10.36 -15.79
CA SER A 89 -5.17 -10.40 -14.85
C SER A 89 -4.19 -9.26 -15.10
N ASP A 90 -3.81 -9.03 -16.37
CA ASP A 90 -2.92 -7.93 -16.75
C ASP A 90 -3.57 -6.57 -16.46
N LEU A 91 -4.89 -6.45 -16.68
CA LEU A 91 -5.64 -5.28 -16.28
C LEU A 91 -5.58 -5.07 -14.76
N SER A 92 -5.89 -6.08 -13.94
CA SER A 92 -5.80 -5.98 -12.47
C SER A 92 -4.42 -5.51 -11.99
N ILE A 93 -3.33 -5.97 -12.62
CA ILE A 93 -1.97 -5.51 -12.31
C ILE A 93 -1.83 -4.01 -12.60
N GLN A 94 -2.30 -3.53 -13.75
CA GLN A 94 -2.25 -2.11 -14.10
C GLN A 94 -3.06 -1.24 -13.12
N ILE A 95 -4.26 -1.70 -12.73
CA ILE A 95 -5.10 -1.00 -11.74
C ILE A 95 -4.39 -0.95 -10.38
N TYR A 96 -3.78 -2.07 -9.95
CA TYR A 96 -3.02 -2.13 -8.69
C TYR A 96 -1.84 -1.15 -8.71
N GLN A 97 -1.05 -1.10 -9.79
CA GLN A 97 0.05 -0.15 -9.94
C GLN A 97 -0.43 1.30 -9.85
N GLN A 98 -1.57 1.60 -10.47
CA GLN A 98 -2.19 2.92 -10.37
C GLN A 98 -2.64 3.23 -8.93
N LEU A 99 -3.27 2.28 -8.24
CA LEU A 99 -3.70 2.42 -6.85
C LEU A 99 -2.53 2.80 -5.93
N ILE A 100 -1.41 2.07 -6.06
CA ILE A 100 -0.19 2.34 -5.30
C ILE A 100 0.34 3.73 -5.63
N LYS A 101 0.44 4.09 -6.91
CA LYS A 101 0.94 5.41 -7.32
C LYS A 101 0.13 6.56 -6.72
N ILE A 102 -1.20 6.43 -6.67
CA ILE A 102 -2.08 7.43 -6.04
C ILE A 102 -1.78 7.53 -4.55
N ALA A 103 -1.73 6.39 -3.84
CA ALA A 103 -1.44 6.35 -2.42
C ALA A 103 -0.05 6.90 -2.07
N GLU A 104 0.96 6.61 -2.90
CA GLU A 104 2.31 7.17 -2.79
C GLU A 104 2.29 8.68 -2.94
N GLY A 105 1.60 9.22 -3.96
CA GLY A 105 1.47 10.67 -4.17
C GLY A 105 0.84 11.40 -2.98
N VAL A 106 -0.09 10.76 -2.27
CA VAL A 106 -0.71 11.33 -1.07
C VAL A 106 0.22 11.26 0.15
N LEU A 107 0.92 10.14 0.37
CA LEU A 107 1.75 9.94 1.56
C LEU A 107 3.13 10.61 1.47
N GLN A 108 3.72 10.70 0.28
CA GLN A 108 5.05 11.25 0.07
C GLN A 108 5.30 12.62 0.72
N PRO A 109 4.42 13.64 0.59
CA PRO A 109 4.63 14.93 1.25
C PRO A 109 4.55 14.86 2.78
N MET A 110 3.95 13.82 3.34
CA MET A 110 3.79 13.66 4.80
C MET A 110 5.04 13.05 5.45
N ILE A 111 5.75 12.17 4.74
CA ILE A 111 6.74 11.26 5.33
C ILE A 111 7.92 11.99 5.95
N VAL A 112 8.54 12.94 5.24
CA VAL A 112 9.76 13.61 5.73
C VAL A 112 9.47 14.35 7.03
N THR A 113 8.42 15.17 7.04
CA THR A 113 8.05 15.95 8.22
C THR A 113 7.58 15.07 9.36
N ALA A 114 6.73 14.08 9.10
CA ALA A 114 6.19 13.22 10.15
C ALA A 114 7.21 12.25 10.77
N VAL A 115 8.11 11.68 9.96
CA VAL A 115 9.04 10.63 10.40
C VAL A 115 10.34 11.21 10.94
N LEU A 116 10.86 12.30 10.36
CA LEU A 116 12.19 12.84 10.67
C LEU A 116 12.18 14.17 11.43
N GLU A 117 11.25 15.07 11.14
CA GLU A 117 11.32 16.48 11.59
C GLU A 117 10.42 16.78 12.80
N ASN A 118 9.29 16.07 12.93
CA ASN A 118 8.32 16.32 13.98
C ASN A 118 8.77 15.70 15.31
N GLU A 119 9.08 16.54 16.30
CA GLU A 119 9.40 16.12 17.67
C GLU A 119 8.11 15.72 18.41
N SER A 120 7.76 14.43 18.37
CA SER A 120 6.63 13.88 19.14
C SER A 120 6.97 13.63 20.62
N ILE A 121 8.25 13.41 20.93
CA ILE A 121 8.73 13.19 22.31
C ILE A 121 9.15 14.55 22.90
N GLN A 122 8.38 15.05 23.85
CA GLN A 122 8.67 16.31 24.55
C GLN A 122 10.00 16.23 25.32
N GLY A 123 10.86 17.24 25.17
CA GLY A 123 12.09 17.40 25.96
C GLY A 123 13.38 16.84 25.34
N LEU A 124 13.33 16.21 24.16
CA LEU A 124 14.52 15.69 23.47
C LEU A 124 15.50 16.79 23.00
N SER A 125 15.00 17.99 22.76
CA SER A 125 15.76 19.11 22.18
C SER A 125 16.84 19.72 23.10
N GLY A 126 16.98 19.20 24.34
CA GLY A 126 18.06 19.55 25.28
C GLY A 126 19.42 18.91 24.97
N VAL A 127 19.48 17.88 24.11
CA VAL A 127 20.71 17.16 23.75
C VAL A 127 21.19 17.57 22.36
N LYS A 128 21.37 18.87 22.13
CA LYS A 128 22.06 19.36 20.93
C LYS A 128 23.58 19.39 21.23
N PRO A 129 24.45 18.99 20.28
CA PRO A 129 25.90 19.08 20.48
C PRO A 129 26.29 20.52 20.87
N MET A 130 27.16 20.65 21.88
CA MET A 130 27.77 21.94 22.26
C MET A 130 28.41 22.57 21.02
N GLY A 131 27.82 23.67 20.53
CA GLY A 131 28.34 24.44 19.40
C GLY A 131 27.28 25.12 18.53
N TYR A 132 26.04 24.64 18.49
CA TYR A 132 25.00 25.18 17.62
C TYR A 132 23.82 25.78 18.39
N ARG A 133 24.05 26.92 19.05
CA ARG A 133 22.95 27.86 19.35
C ARG A 133 22.52 28.53 18.04
N LYS A 134 21.57 27.93 17.32
CA LYS A 134 20.87 28.67 16.26
C LYS A 134 20.00 29.75 16.91
N ARG A 135 20.16 30.99 16.44
CA ARG A 135 19.23 32.10 16.66
C ARG A 135 17.80 31.60 16.38
N SER A 136 16.88 31.90 17.27
CA SER A 136 15.44 31.74 17.06
C SER A 136 15.03 32.53 15.83
N SER A 137 14.98 31.88 14.66
CA SER A 137 14.17 32.37 13.56
C SER A 137 12.73 32.18 13.98
N SER A 138 12.00 33.28 14.08
CA SER A 138 10.54 33.33 14.19
C SER A 138 9.94 32.23 13.33
N ARG A 139 9.26 31.27 13.97
CA ARG A 139 8.39 30.30 13.30
C ARG A 139 7.27 31.12 12.67
N GLY A 140 7.47 31.51 11.41
CA GLY A 140 6.36 31.90 10.55
C GLY A 140 5.43 30.70 10.42
N ASP A 141 4.13 30.96 10.45
CA ASP A 141 3.02 30.01 10.26
C ASP A 141 3.41 28.76 9.46
N SER A 142 3.56 27.64 10.17
CA SER A 142 3.66 26.31 9.54
C SER A 142 2.33 25.59 9.73
N GLU A 143 1.27 26.07 9.06
CA GLU A 143 -0.08 25.49 9.09
C GLU A 143 -0.15 24.05 8.53
N ASN A 144 0.93 23.49 8.00
CA ASN A 144 0.99 22.10 7.54
C ASN A 144 2.21 21.35 8.09
N THR A 145 2.27 21.15 9.41
CA THR A 145 3.25 20.21 9.99
C THR A 145 2.61 18.83 10.05
N TYR A 146 2.89 17.95 9.09
CA TYR A 146 2.40 16.58 9.14
C TYR A 146 2.96 15.84 10.35
N SER A 147 2.09 15.13 11.09
CA SER A 147 2.48 14.25 12.20
C SER A 147 2.40 12.79 11.81
N LEU A 148 2.99 11.91 12.62
CA LEU A 148 2.82 10.46 12.44
C LEU A 148 1.34 10.06 12.49
N GLU A 149 0.52 10.73 13.32
CA GLU A 149 -0.91 10.45 13.37
C GLU A 149 -1.61 10.76 12.05
N ALA A 150 -1.14 11.77 11.31
CA ALA A 150 -1.67 12.07 9.97
C ALA A 150 -1.40 10.92 8.99
N ILE A 151 -0.19 10.34 9.01
CA ILE A 151 0.14 9.15 8.21
C ILE A 151 -0.74 7.97 8.62
N ILE A 152 -0.86 7.69 9.92
CA ILE A 152 -1.68 6.59 10.43
C ILE A 152 -3.15 6.78 10.06
N ARG A 153 -3.68 8.00 10.14
CA ARG A 153 -5.05 8.33 9.72
C ARG A 153 -5.25 8.10 8.22
N GLN A 154 -4.27 8.48 7.40
CA GLN A 154 -4.33 8.26 5.97
C GLN A 154 -4.26 6.76 5.62
N LEU A 155 -3.39 6.00 6.27
CA LEU A 155 -3.32 4.53 6.14
C LEU A 155 -4.64 3.87 6.54
N ASN A 156 -5.28 4.32 7.64
CA ASN A 156 -6.61 3.85 8.03
C ASN A 156 -7.66 4.15 6.95
N THR A 157 -7.60 5.33 6.33
CA THR A 157 -8.53 5.73 5.26
C THR A 157 -8.41 4.79 4.06
N PHE A 158 -7.18 4.54 3.58
CA PHE A 158 -6.93 3.59 2.50
C PHE A 158 -7.39 2.17 2.85
N LEU A 159 -7.07 1.71 4.07
CA LEU A 159 -7.42 0.38 4.53
C LEU A 159 -8.93 0.17 4.58
N ASN A 160 -9.67 1.13 5.14
CA ASN A 160 -11.13 1.07 5.25
C ASN A 160 -11.77 1.03 3.85
N ILE A 161 -11.34 1.90 2.92
CA ILE A 161 -11.84 1.89 1.53
C ILE A 161 -11.65 0.52 0.88
N MET A 162 -10.46 -0.08 0.99
CA MET A 162 -10.20 -1.38 0.40
C MET A 162 -11.06 -2.49 1.02
N TYR A 163 -11.28 -2.48 2.34
CA TYR A 163 -12.16 -3.44 3.01
C TYR A 163 -13.62 -3.25 2.65
N ASP A 164 -14.13 -2.02 2.67
CA ASP A 164 -15.54 -1.69 2.39
C ASP A 164 -15.93 -2.08 0.96
N GLN A 165 -14.97 -2.03 0.03
CA GLN A 165 -15.15 -2.43 -1.36
C GLN A 165 -14.91 -3.93 -1.61
N GLY A 166 -14.59 -4.70 -0.57
CA GLY A 166 -14.42 -6.16 -0.65
C GLY A 166 -13.18 -6.60 -1.44
N LEU A 167 -12.10 -5.80 -1.43
CA LEU A 167 -10.82 -6.19 -2.01
C LEU A 167 -10.25 -7.39 -1.26
N ASP A 168 -9.66 -8.34 -1.98
CA ASP A 168 -9.17 -9.58 -1.37
C ASP A 168 -8.07 -9.29 -0.32
N PRO A 169 -8.11 -9.91 0.88
CA PRO A 169 -7.20 -9.61 1.98
C PRO A 169 -5.71 -9.72 1.60
N GLU A 170 -5.36 -10.65 0.72
CA GLU A 170 -4.00 -10.87 0.23
C GLU A 170 -3.51 -9.69 -0.62
N ILE A 171 -4.40 -9.02 -1.36
CA ILE A 171 -4.07 -7.82 -2.14
C ILE A 171 -3.92 -6.62 -1.19
N ILE A 172 -4.78 -6.51 -0.18
CA ILE A 172 -4.67 -5.48 0.87
C ILE A 172 -3.33 -5.59 1.59
N GLN A 173 -2.92 -6.80 1.99
CA GLN A 173 -1.63 -7.03 2.65
C GLN A 173 -0.46 -6.61 1.76
N GLN A 174 -0.51 -6.92 0.46
CA GLN A 174 0.51 -6.49 -0.50
C GLN A 174 0.56 -4.96 -0.63
N ALA A 175 -0.60 -4.30 -0.72
CA ALA A 175 -0.67 -2.84 -0.78
C ALA A 175 -0.04 -2.19 0.46
N ILE A 176 -0.41 -2.65 1.67
CA ILE A 176 0.15 -2.12 2.91
C ILE A 176 1.66 -2.36 2.99
N LYS A 177 2.14 -3.55 2.60
CA LYS A 177 3.58 -3.84 2.52
C LYS A 177 4.31 -2.84 1.60
N GLN A 178 3.75 -2.54 0.44
CA GLN A 178 4.32 -1.59 -0.51
C GLN A 178 4.36 -0.15 0.05
N LEU A 179 3.30 0.29 0.73
CA LEU A 179 3.27 1.61 1.36
C LEU A 179 4.30 1.73 2.49
N PHE A 180 4.50 0.68 3.29
CA PHE A 180 5.53 0.65 4.33
C PHE A 180 6.94 0.69 3.74
N TYR A 181 7.17 -0.05 2.65
CA TYR A 181 8.43 0.03 1.91
C TYR A 181 8.72 1.46 1.43
N MET A 182 7.71 2.14 0.90
CA MET A 182 7.85 3.52 0.44
C MET A 182 8.13 4.49 1.60
N ILE A 183 7.44 4.35 2.75
CA ILE A 183 7.74 5.13 3.96
C ILE A 183 9.21 4.96 4.36
N ASN A 184 9.70 3.72 4.42
CA ASN A 184 11.10 3.42 4.70
C ASN A 184 12.04 4.08 3.68
N ALA A 185 11.79 3.90 2.37
CA ALA A 185 12.65 4.42 1.32
C ALA A 185 12.74 5.95 1.34
N VAL A 186 11.60 6.65 1.45
CA VAL A 186 11.56 8.12 1.48
C VAL A 186 12.23 8.67 2.73
N ALA A 187 11.94 8.09 3.91
CA ALA A 187 12.56 8.53 5.16
C ALA A 187 14.07 8.28 5.17
N LEU A 188 14.51 7.09 4.77
CA LEU A 188 15.93 6.73 4.75
C LEU A 188 16.71 7.58 3.75
N ASN A 189 16.19 7.77 2.53
CA ASN A 189 16.84 8.62 1.53
C ASN A 189 17.01 10.06 2.04
N ASN A 190 15.98 10.62 2.70
CA ASN A 190 16.08 11.96 3.28
C ASN A 190 17.09 12.02 4.44
N LEU A 191 17.15 10.99 5.28
CA LEU A 191 18.17 10.89 6.32
C LEU A 191 19.59 10.89 5.74
N LEU A 192 19.83 10.12 4.68
CA LEU A 192 21.14 10.01 4.03
C LEU A 192 21.56 11.31 3.31
N LEU A 193 20.60 12.07 2.79
CA LEU A 193 20.86 13.31 2.03
C LEU A 193 20.98 14.54 2.94
N ARG A 194 20.53 14.49 4.19
CA ARG A 194 20.41 15.66 5.07
C ARG A 194 21.19 15.50 6.37
N LYS A 195 22.15 16.39 6.61
CA LYS A 195 22.99 16.37 7.81
C LYS A 195 22.27 16.85 9.08
N ASP A 196 21.24 17.67 8.93
CA ASP A 196 20.52 18.30 10.05
C ASP A 196 19.59 17.34 10.80
N VAL A 197 19.26 16.18 10.21
CA VAL A 197 18.41 15.13 10.79
C VAL A 197 19.21 13.94 11.32
N CYS A 198 20.55 13.96 11.22
CA CYS A 198 21.41 12.89 11.72
C CYS A 198 21.85 13.16 13.17
N SER A 199 20.92 12.97 14.12
CA SER A 199 21.17 13.21 15.55
C SER A 199 20.65 12.07 16.43
N TRP A 200 21.17 11.99 17.65
CA TRP A 200 20.69 11.02 18.65
C TRP A 200 19.19 11.19 18.93
N SER A 201 18.72 12.44 19.03
CA SER A 201 17.29 12.73 19.25
C SER A 201 16.43 12.29 18.06
N THR A 202 16.91 12.50 16.82
CA THR A 202 16.21 11.99 15.63
C THR A 202 16.17 10.45 15.63
N GLY A 203 17.26 9.78 16.01
CA GLY A 203 17.27 8.33 16.16
C GLY A 203 16.21 7.83 17.15
N MET A 204 16.09 8.48 18.31
CA MET A 204 15.07 8.15 19.31
C MET A 204 13.64 8.36 18.78
N GLN A 205 13.41 9.49 18.11
CA GLN A 205 12.14 9.85 17.49
C GLN A 205 11.72 8.86 16.38
N MET A 206 12.66 8.50 15.50
CA MET A 206 12.42 7.51 14.46
C MET A 206 12.02 6.15 15.05
N ARG A 207 12.72 5.70 16.11
CA ARG A 207 12.43 4.43 16.76
C ARG A 207 11.03 4.40 17.38
N PHE A 208 10.61 5.50 18.01
CA PHE A 208 9.24 5.65 18.50
C PHE A 208 8.21 5.64 17.36
N ASN A 209 8.47 6.39 16.28
CA ASN A 209 7.59 6.40 15.12
C ASN A 209 7.42 5.02 14.48
N ILE A 210 8.52 4.26 14.37
CA ILE A 210 8.49 2.88 13.87
C ILE A 210 7.67 1.98 14.79
N SER A 211 7.82 2.07 16.12
CA SER A 211 7.03 1.24 17.04
C SER A 211 5.52 1.54 16.93
N GLN A 212 5.13 2.79 16.70
CA GLN A 212 3.72 3.14 16.49
C GLN A 212 3.17 2.57 15.17
N LEU A 213 3.99 2.52 14.11
CA LEU A 213 3.61 1.88 12.84
C LEU A 213 3.49 0.36 12.98
N GLU A 214 4.39 -0.28 13.73
CA GLU A 214 4.31 -1.71 14.05
C GLU A 214 3.08 -2.05 14.90
N GLU A 215 2.77 -1.22 15.90
CA GLU A 215 1.58 -1.38 16.72
C GLU A 215 0.30 -1.21 15.89
N TRP A 216 0.29 -0.26 14.95
CA TRP A 216 -0.81 -0.13 14.00
C TRP A 216 -1.01 -1.39 13.14
N LEU A 217 0.07 -1.99 12.63
CA LEU A 217 -0.01 -3.26 11.88
C LEU A 217 -0.60 -4.38 12.75
N ARG A 218 -0.20 -4.46 14.02
CA ARG A 218 -0.72 -5.44 14.98
C ARG A 218 -2.21 -5.22 15.24
N GLY A 219 -2.62 -3.99 15.51
CA GLY A 219 -4.02 -3.61 15.76
C GLY A 219 -4.96 -3.85 14.57
N LYS A 220 -4.42 -3.97 13.34
CA LYS A 220 -5.18 -4.26 12.12
C LYS A 220 -5.06 -5.72 11.64
N ASN A 221 -4.42 -6.60 12.40
CA ASN A 221 -4.12 -7.98 12.01
C ASN A 221 -3.29 -8.09 10.71
N LEU A 222 -2.48 -7.08 10.40
CA LEU A 222 -1.63 -7.01 9.21
C LEU A 222 -0.19 -7.47 9.46
N HIS A 223 0.12 -8.01 10.63
CA HIS A 223 1.43 -8.58 10.95
C HIS A 223 1.92 -9.63 9.93
N PRO A 224 1.07 -10.55 9.40
CA PRO A 224 1.48 -11.53 8.39
C PRO A 224 1.89 -10.93 7.03
N SER A 225 1.52 -9.67 6.74
CA SER A 225 1.81 -9.02 5.45
C SER A 225 3.31 -8.89 5.14
N GLY A 226 4.16 -8.97 6.16
CA GLY A 226 5.58 -8.68 6.04
C GLY A 226 5.90 -7.18 5.90
N ALA A 227 4.92 -6.28 6.09
CA ALA A 227 5.12 -4.83 6.05
C ALA A 227 6.16 -4.34 7.07
N ALA A 228 6.14 -4.87 8.31
CA ALA A 228 7.11 -4.50 9.35
C ALA A 228 8.57 -4.77 8.91
N LYS A 229 8.82 -5.90 8.21
CA LYS A 229 10.17 -6.25 7.71
C LYS A 229 10.71 -5.22 6.72
N THR A 230 9.85 -4.51 6.00
CA THR A 230 10.29 -3.48 5.06
C THR A 230 10.91 -2.26 5.74
N LEU A 231 10.69 -2.07 7.05
CA LEU A 231 11.23 -0.96 7.84
C LEU A 231 12.62 -1.27 8.43
N GLU A 232 13.14 -2.49 8.25
CA GLU A 232 14.43 -2.93 8.82
C GLU A 232 15.61 -1.99 8.51
N PRO A 233 15.79 -1.46 7.28
CA PRO A 233 16.84 -0.48 7.01
C PRO A 233 16.71 0.81 7.84
N LEU A 234 15.49 1.32 8.02
CA LEU A 234 15.21 2.49 8.85
C LEU A 234 15.45 2.21 10.33
N ILE A 235 15.14 1.00 10.81
CA ILE A 235 15.43 0.54 12.17
C ILE A 235 16.93 0.55 12.43
N HIS A 236 17.73 -0.03 11.53
CA HIS A 236 19.19 -0.03 11.64
C HIS A 236 19.77 1.39 11.60
N ALA A 237 19.26 2.26 10.74
CA ALA A 237 19.68 3.65 10.70
C ALA A 237 19.38 4.39 12.02
N ALA A 238 18.18 4.20 12.58
CA ALA A 238 17.79 4.78 13.87
C ALA A 238 18.66 4.26 15.04
N GLN A 239 19.02 2.97 15.02
CA GLN A 239 19.94 2.36 15.99
C GLN A 239 21.35 2.95 15.86
N LEU A 240 21.89 3.05 14.65
CA LEU A 240 23.21 3.62 14.39
C LEU A 240 23.33 5.05 14.93
N LEU A 241 22.28 5.87 14.80
CA LEU A 241 22.26 7.22 15.36
C LEU A 241 22.39 7.23 16.90
N GLN A 242 21.93 6.16 17.57
CA GLN A 242 21.90 6.05 19.03
C GLN A 242 23.13 5.37 19.64
N LEU A 243 23.83 4.51 18.89
CA LEU A 243 25.01 3.79 19.39
C LEU A 243 26.18 4.73 19.74
N LYS A 244 27.07 4.25 20.62
CA LYS A 244 28.37 4.87 20.86
C LYS A 244 29.25 4.69 19.61
N LYS A 245 30.18 5.62 19.39
CA LYS A 245 30.96 5.74 18.14
C LYS A 245 32.41 6.13 18.45
N LYS A 246 33.01 5.57 19.50
CA LYS A 246 34.29 6.01 20.07
C LYS A 246 35.38 4.94 20.03
N THR A 247 35.07 3.68 20.30
CA THR A 247 36.08 2.60 20.42
C THR A 247 36.07 1.69 19.18
N HIS A 248 37.09 0.84 19.04
CA HIS A 248 37.07 -0.23 18.04
C HIS A 248 35.97 -1.26 18.32
N GLU A 249 35.69 -1.52 19.60
CA GLU A 249 34.55 -2.35 20.04
C GLU A 249 33.21 -1.75 19.58
N ASP A 250 33.06 -0.42 19.60
CA ASP A 250 31.87 0.27 19.06
C ASP A 250 31.74 0.12 17.53
N ALA A 251 32.83 -0.18 16.81
CA ALA A 251 32.81 -0.36 15.36
C ALA A 251 32.51 -1.81 14.93
N GLU A 252 32.68 -2.78 15.82
CA GLU A 252 32.35 -4.19 15.60
C GLU A 252 30.88 -4.53 15.94
N ALA A 253 30.21 -3.66 16.70
CA ALA A 253 28.83 -3.80 17.19
C ALA A 253 27.78 -3.32 16.17
#